data_AF-A0A8T5WPM3-F1
#
_entry.id   AF-A0A8T5WPM3-F1
#
_cell.length_a   1.000
_cell.length_b   1.000
_cell.length_c   1.000
_cell.angle_alpha   90.00
_cell.angle_beta   90.00
_cell.angle_gamma   90.00
#
_symmetry.space_group_name_H-M   'P 1'
#
loop_
_entity.id
_entity.type
_entity.pdbx_description
1 polymer ?
#
loop_
_entity_poly.entity_id
_entity_poly.type
_entity_poly.pdbx_seq_one_letter_code
_entity_poly.pdbx_strand_id
1 'polypeptide(L)' 'MGTKTMKGVTEETWAEFRSLAAKNKLKTGEFFEKLVYSYKKESLEFWDDVFNGEKIISDKEADSLREVVKTLRKERGFRT' A
#
# COMPACT_ATOMS: atom_id res chain seq x y z
N MET A 1 8.69 26.87 -2.65
CA MET A 1 8.22 25.78 -3.54
C MET A 1 9.45 25.08 -4.09
N GLY A 2 9.62 23.78 -3.81
CA GLY A 2 10.74 23.02 -4.35
C GLY A 2 10.39 22.46 -5.71
N THR A 3 11.21 22.76 -6.72
CA THR A 3 11.10 22.10 -8.03
C THR A 3 11.60 20.66 -7.91
N LYS A 4 10.75 19.70 -8.27
CA LYS A 4 11.14 18.28 -8.35
C LYS A 4 11.34 17.91 -9.83
N THR A 5 12.47 17.29 -10.13
CA THR A 5 12.75 16.75 -11.47
C THR A 5 12.65 15.23 -11.45
N MET A 6 12.12 14.66 -12.53
CA MET A 6 12.07 13.20 -12.72
C MET A 6 13.31 12.76 -13.47
N LYS A 7 14.04 11.79 -12.92
CA LYS A 7 15.22 11.19 -13.56
C LYS A 7 14.80 9.95 -14.34
N GLY A 8 15.49 9.66 -15.44
CA GLY A 8 15.27 8.42 -16.22
C GLY A 8 14.03 8.42 -17.11
N VAL A 9 13.46 9.58 -17.42
CA VAL A 9 12.34 9.70 -18.35
C VAL A 9 12.91 9.89 -19.76
N THR A 10 12.61 8.97 -20.67
CA THR A 10 12.97 9.10 -22.08
C THR A 10 12.07 10.12 -22.78
N GLU A 11 12.49 10.65 -23.92
CA GLU A 11 11.66 11.58 -24.71
C GLU A 11 10.34 10.93 -25.16
N GLU A 12 10.37 9.62 -25.48
CA GLU A 12 9.18 8.85 -25.85
C GLU A 12 8.18 8.77 -24.69
N THR A 13 8.67 8.39 -23.51
CA THR A 13 7.85 8.34 -22.28
C THR A 13 7.30 9.73 -21.93
N TRP A 14 8.09 10.79 -22.12
CA TRP A 14 7.64 12.16 -21.88
C TRP A 14 6.57 12.62 -22.88
N ALA A 15 6.69 12.23 -24.16
CA ALA A 15 5.68 12.48 -25.17
C ALA A 15 4.37 11.75 -24.86
N GLU A 16 4.44 10.50 -24.42
CA GLU A 16 3.29 9.72 -24.00
C GLU A 16 2.56 10.38 -22.82
N PHE A 17 3.29 10.79 -21.77
CA PHE A 17 2.67 11.48 -20.63
C PHE A 17 1.96 12.77 -21.03
N ARG A 18 2.58 13.58 -21.91
CA ARG A 18 1.93 14.80 -22.42
C ARG A 18 0.69 14.49 -23.25
N SER A 19 0.73 13.44 -24.06
CA SER A 19 -0.43 12.97 -24.83
C SER A 19 -1.58 12.54 -23.92
N LEU A 20 -1.27 11.78 -22.85
CA LEU A 20 -2.26 11.35 -21.87
C LEU A 20 -2.85 12.52 -21.09
N ALA A 21 -2.04 13.49 -20.67
CA ALA A 21 -2.53 14.70 -20.02
C ALA A 21 -3.48 15.48 -20.93
N ALA A 22 -3.12 15.65 -22.21
CA ALA A 22 -3.93 16.34 -23.20
C ALA A 22 -5.26 15.61 -23.48
N LYS A 23 -5.24 14.27 -23.63
CA LYS A 23 -6.45 13.44 -23.80
C LYS A 23 -7.42 13.61 -22.63
N ASN A 24 -6.89 13.75 -21.41
CA ASN A 24 -7.67 13.96 -20.21
C ASN A 24 -8.02 15.45 -19.94
N LYS A 25 -7.64 16.36 -20.84
CA LYS A 25 -7.82 17.82 -20.70
C LYS A 25 -7.21 18.39 -19.42
N LEU A 26 -6.07 17.84 -18.99
CA LEU A 26 -5.34 18.27 -17.80
C LEU A 26 -4.04 18.94 -18.19
N LYS A 27 -3.57 19.87 -17.35
CA LYS A 27 -2.17 20.32 -17.44
C LYS A 27 -1.27 19.17 -17.01
N THR A 28 -0.09 19.08 -17.61
CA THR A 28 0.89 18.03 -17.31
C THR A 28 1.21 17.93 -15.81
N GLY A 29 1.35 19.06 -15.12
CA GLY A 29 1.56 19.09 -13.66
C GLY A 29 0.39 18.48 -12.87
N GLU A 30 -0.84 18.88 -13.20
CA GLU A 30 -2.07 18.36 -12.55
C GLU A 30 -2.26 16.85 -12.82
N PHE A 31 -1.88 16.40 -14.03
CA PHE A 31 -1.89 14.98 -14.38
C PHE A 31 -0.93 14.18 -13.50
N PHE A 32 0.31 14.66 -13.31
CA PHE A 32 1.28 13.99 -12.43
C PHE A 32 0.85 14.02 -10.97
N GLU A 33 0.28 15.11 -10.47
CA GLU A 33 -0.24 15.18 -9.11
C GLU A 33 -1.33 14.11 -8.87
N LYS A 34 -2.27 13.97 -9.81
CA LYS A 34 -3.30 12.92 -9.76
C LYS A 34 -2.72 11.51 -9.83
N LEU A 35 -1.72 11.30 -10.68
CA LEU A 35 -1.06 9.99 -10.81
C LEU A 35 -0.35 9.60 -9.50
N VAL A 36 0.41 10.53 -8.90
CA VAL A 36 1.06 10.30 -7.61
C VAL A 36 0.02 10.06 -6.50
N TYR A 37 -1.08 10.79 -6.52
CA TYR A 37 -2.16 10.59 -5.55
C TYR A 37 -2.82 9.21 -5.71
N SER A 38 -3.15 8.79 -6.94
CA SER A 38 -3.73 7.46 -7.22
C SER A 38 -2.80 6.35 -6.74
N TYR A 39 -1.51 6.41 -7.10
CA TYR A 39 -0.53 5.42 -6.67
C TYR A 39 -0.42 5.33 -5.15
N LYS A 40 -0.41 6.47 -4.44
CA LYS A 40 -0.40 6.48 -2.97
C LYS A 40 -1.68 5.87 -2.39
N LYS A 41 -2.83 6.20 -2.98
CA LYS A 41 -4.12 5.67 -2.55
C LYS A 41 -4.18 4.15 -2.74
N GLU A 42 -3.84 3.65 -3.92
CA GLU A 42 -3.78 2.22 -4.23
C GLU A 42 -2.78 1.49 -3.34
N SER A 43 -1.62 2.09 -3.05
CA SER A 43 -0.65 1.50 -2.13
C SER A 43 -1.17 1.44 -0.69
N LEU A 44 -1.96 2.41 -0.25
CA LEU A 44 -2.56 2.39 1.08
C LEU A 44 -3.70 1.35 1.14
N GLU A 45 -4.59 1.35 0.14
CA GLU A 45 -5.68 0.38 0.03
C GLU A 45 -5.14 -1.06 -0.03
N PHE A 46 -4.03 -1.30 -0.74
CA PHE A 46 -3.37 -2.62 -0.75
C PHE A 46 -2.94 -3.07 0.65
N TRP A 47 -2.30 -2.19 1.42
CA TRP A 47 -1.87 -2.54 2.78
C TRP A 47 -3.04 -2.62 3.75
N ASP A 48 -4.04 -1.75 3.59
CA ASP A 48 -5.26 -1.79 4.38
C ASP A 48 -6.02 -3.09 4.14
N ASP A 49 -6.10 -3.60 2.91
CA ASP A 49 -6.70 -4.91 2.62
C ASP A 49 -5.89 -6.06 3.22
N VAL A 50 -4.55 -5.98 3.21
CA VAL A 50 -3.67 -7.00 3.81
C VAL A 50 -3.78 -7.04 5.33
N PHE A 51 -3.86 -5.87 5.99
CA PHE A 51 -3.86 -5.77 7.44
C PHE A 51 -5.25 -5.75 8.07
N ASN A 52 -6.25 -5.25 7.34
CA ASN A 52 -7.64 -5.12 7.78
C ASN A 52 -8.59 -6.04 7.02
N GLY A 53 -8.07 -7.03 6.28
CA GLY A 53 -8.85 -8.14 5.76
C GLY A 53 -9.72 -8.76 6.85
N GLU A 54 -10.88 -9.30 6.46
CA GLU A 54 -11.92 -9.79 7.37
C GLU A 54 -11.33 -10.59 8.53
N LYS A 55 -11.67 -10.16 9.75
CA LYS A 55 -11.14 -10.77 10.96
C LYS A 55 -11.66 -12.21 11.07
N ILE A 56 -10.83 -13.18 10.67
CA ILE A 56 -11.19 -14.61 10.60
C ILE A 56 -11.53 -15.18 11.98
N ILE A 57 -10.98 -14.60 13.06
CA ILE A 57 -11.23 -15.03 14.45
C ILE A 57 -11.54 -13.83 15.35
N SER A 58 -12.50 -13.98 16.25
CA SER A 58 -12.80 -12.95 17.25
C SER A 58 -11.61 -12.72 18.20
N ASP A 59 -11.56 -11.56 18.87
CA ASP A 59 -10.51 -11.29 19.88
C ASP A 59 -10.47 -12.36 20.97
N LYS A 60 -11.65 -12.83 21.39
CA LYS A 60 -11.79 -13.88 22.39
C LYS A 60 -11.20 -15.22 21.93
N GLU A 61 -11.41 -15.58 20.67
CA GLU A 61 -10.83 -16.79 20.07
C GLU A 61 -9.31 -16.67 19.92
N ALA A 62 -8.83 -15.49 19.53
CA ALA A 62 -7.40 -15.20 19.45
C ALA A 62 -6.70 -15.32 20.81
N ASP A 63 -7.30 -14.76 21.87
CA ASP A 63 -6.78 -14.86 23.23
C ASP A 63 -6.82 -16.31 23.75
N SER A 64 -7.89 -17.05 23.44
CA SER A 64 -7.99 -18.46 23.83
C SER A 64 -6.91 -19.31 23.16
N LEU A 65 -6.68 -19.11 21.86
CA LEU A 65 -5.59 -19.77 21.12
C LEU A 65 -4.22 -19.42 21.69
N ARG A 66 -4.02 -18.15 22.08
CA ARG A 66 -2.76 -17.70 22.67
C ARG A 66 -2.45 -18.43 23.98
N GLU A 67 -3.43 -18.60 24.86
CA GLU A 67 -3.25 -19.31 26.13
C GLU A 67 -3.04 -20.82 25.94
N VAL A 68 -3.73 -21.44 24.97
CA VAL A 68 -3.49 -22.84 24.59
C VAL A 68 -2.06 -23.02 24.09
N VAL A 69 -1.59 -22.15 23.20
CA VAL A 69 -0.22 -22.22 22.66
C VAL A 69 0.83 -21.98 23.75
N LYS A 70 0.62 -21.02 24.66
CA LYS A 70 1.52 -20.80 25.81
C LYS A 70 1.62 -22.05 26.69
N THR A 71 0.49 -22.69 26.99
CA THR A 71 0.45 -23.93 27.78
C THR A 71 1.22 -25.05 27.09
N LEU A 72 0.95 -25.30 25.81
CA LEU A 72 1.66 -26.31 25.01
C LEU A 72 3.17 -26.05 24.91
N ARG A 73 3.58 -24.78 24.76
CA ARG A 73 4.99 -24.40 24.71
C ARG A 73 5.69 -24.68 26.04
N LYS A 74 5.04 -24.35 27.17
CA LYS A 74 5.55 -24.63 28.51
C LYS A 74 5.67 -26.13 28.78
N GLU A 75 4.66 -26.92 28.41
CA GLU A 75 4.66 -28.38 28.54
C GLU A 75 5.78 -29.03 27.72
N ARG A 76 6.10 -28.47 26.54
CA ARG A 76 7.18 -28.94 25.68
C ARG A 76 8.54 -28.32 26.00
N GLY A 77 8.67 -27.60 27.11
CA GLY A 77 9.94 -27.05 27.60
C GLY A 77 10.49 -25.85 26.80
N PHE A 78 9.68 -25.26 25.91
CA PHE A 78 10.05 -24.02 25.23
C PHE A 78 9.92 -22.85 26.21
N ARG A 79 10.92 -21.95 26.24
CA ARG A 79 10.81 -20.69 26.98
C ARG A 79 9.69 -19.84 26.38
N THR A 80 8.69 -19.53 27.21
CA THR A 80 7.60 -18.58 26.97
C THR A 80 8.01 -17.18 27.40
#